data_AF-A0A2X1N3J3-F1
#
_entry.id   AF-A0A2X1N3J3-F1
#
_cell.length_a   1.000
_cell.length_b   1.000
_cell.length_c   1.000
_cell.angle_alpha   90.00
_cell.angle_beta   90.00
_cell.angle_gamma   90.00
#
_symmetry.space_group_name_H-M   'P 1'
#
loop_
_entity.id
_entity.type
_entity.pdbx_description
1 polymer ?
#
loop_
_entity_poly.entity_id
_entity_poly.type
_entity_poly.pdbx_seq_one_letter_code
_entity_poly.pdbx_strand_id
1 'polypeptide(L)'
;MSTRREVILSWLCEKRQTWRLCYLLGEAGSGKTWLAQQLQKDKHRRVITLSLVVSWQGKAAWIVTDDNAAEQGCRDSAWTRDEMAGQLLHALHRTDSRCPLIIIENAHLNHRRILDDLQRAISLIPDGQFLLIGRPDRKVERDFKKQGIELVSIGRLTEHELKASILEGQNIDQPDLLLTARVLKRIALLCRGDRRKLALAGETIRLLQQAEQTSVFTAKQWRMIYRILGDNRPRKMQLAVVMSGTIIALTCGWLLLSSFTATLPVPAWLIPVTPVVKQDMTKDIAHVVMRDSEALSVLYGVWGYEVPADSAWCDQAVRAGLACKSGNASLQTLVDQNLPWIASLKVGDKKLPVVVVRVGEASVDVLVGQQTWTLTHKWFESYGRVIIFCCGKCRRKGEYHYA
;
A
#
# COMPACT_ATOMS: atom_id res chain seq x y z
N MET A 1 -26.66 -18.85 21.35
CA MET A 1 -26.20 -19.60 20.16
C MET A 1 -24.71 -19.82 20.31
N SER A 2 -24.24 -21.08 20.32
CA SER A 2 -22.80 -21.34 20.40
C SER A 2 -22.12 -20.79 19.15
N THR A 3 -21.03 -20.05 19.33
CA THR A 3 -20.30 -19.53 18.17
C THR A 3 -19.72 -20.70 17.36
N ARG A 4 -19.53 -20.57 16.03
CA ARG A 4 -18.94 -21.65 15.20
C ARG A 4 -17.61 -22.18 15.77
N ARG A 5 -16.87 -21.34 16.49
CA ARG A 5 -15.62 -21.73 17.15
C ARG A 5 -15.85 -22.66 18.33
N GLU A 6 -16.88 -22.46 19.11
CA GLU A 6 -17.27 -23.37 20.20
C GLU A 6 -17.74 -24.70 19.62
N VAL A 7 -18.42 -24.71 18.47
CA VAL A 7 -18.78 -25.95 17.77
C VAL A 7 -17.53 -26.70 17.29
N ILE A 8 -16.57 -26.00 16.68
CA ILE A 8 -15.31 -26.62 16.24
C ILE A 8 -14.47 -27.07 17.44
N LEU A 9 -14.43 -26.29 18.52
CA LEU A 9 -13.70 -26.62 19.74
C LEU A 9 -14.31 -27.83 20.44
N SER A 10 -15.64 -27.87 20.59
CA SER A 10 -16.36 -29.04 21.12
C SER A 10 -16.13 -30.25 20.24
N TRP A 11 -16.22 -30.12 18.91
CA TRP A 11 -15.89 -31.20 17.98
C TRP A 11 -14.45 -31.72 18.16
N LEU A 12 -13.44 -30.83 18.23
CA LEU A 12 -12.04 -31.19 18.48
C LEU A 12 -11.84 -31.86 19.85
N CYS A 13 -12.65 -31.47 20.84
CA CYS A 13 -12.60 -32.02 22.20
C CYS A 13 -13.43 -33.29 22.40
N GLU A 14 -14.47 -33.52 21.60
CA GLU A 14 -15.38 -34.67 21.73
C GLU A 14 -14.91 -35.85 20.88
N LYS A 15 -14.42 -35.57 19.66
CA LYS A 15 -13.84 -36.58 18.74
C LYS A 15 -12.39 -36.95 19.08
N ARG A 16 -11.98 -36.79 20.35
CA ARG A 16 -10.61 -37.02 20.86
C ARG A 16 -10.03 -38.42 20.59
N GLN A 17 -10.77 -39.37 20.05
CA GLN A 17 -10.27 -40.72 19.74
C GLN A 17 -10.35 -41.12 18.27
N THR A 18 -10.97 -40.32 17.40
CA THR A 18 -11.25 -40.75 16.03
C THR A 18 -10.18 -40.32 15.03
N TRP A 19 -9.43 -39.27 15.32
CA TRP A 19 -8.38 -38.75 14.44
C TRP A 19 -7.02 -38.75 15.14
N ARG A 20 -6.00 -39.16 14.39
CA ARG A 20 -4.59 -39.12 14.81
C ARG A 20 -3.86 -37.91 14.24
N LEU A 21 -4.22 -37.52 13.02
CA LEU A 21 -3.72 -36.34 12.34
C LEU A 21 -4.92 -35.58 11.75
N CYS A 22 -5.07 -34.33 12.13
CA CYS A 22 -6.13 -33.44 11.64
C CYS A 22 -5.52 -32.14 11.14
N TYR A 23 -6.02 -31.61 10.02
CA TYR A 23 -5.59 -30.33 9.49
C TYR A 23 -6.70 -29.27 9.57
N LEU A 24 -6.50 -28.28 10.44
CA LEU A 24 -7.35 -27.11 10.59
C LEU A 24 -6.91 -25.98 9.66
N LEU A 25 -7.73 -25.74 8.64
CA LEU A 25 -7.52 -24.73 7.62
C LEU A 25 -8.32 -23.48 7.92
N GLY A 26 -7.78 -22.32 7.58
CA GLY A 26 -8.56 -21.09 7.59
C GLY A 26 -7.75 -19.88 7.21
N GLU A 27 -8.43 -18.83 6.78
CA GLU A 27 -7.78 -17.57 6.40
C GLU A 27 -7.07 -16.90 7.58
N ALA A 28 -6.14 -15.99 7.28
CA ALA A 28 -5.49 -15.19 8.31
C ALA A 28 -6.56 -14.52 9.20
N GLY A 29 -6.42 -14.67 10.52
CA GLY A 29 -7.39 -14.10 11.46
C GLY A 29 -8.62 -14.91 11.82
N SER A 30 -8.86 -16.03 11.13
CA SER A 30 -10.06 -16.85 11.33
C SER A 30 -10.22 -17.42 12.75
N GLY A 31 -9.23 -17.24 13.63
CA GLY A 31 -9.27 -17.65 15.04
C GLY A 31 -8.58 -18.94 15.37
N LYS A 32 -7.78 -19.47 14.44
CA LYS A 32 -7.08 -20.75 14.65
C LYS A 32 -6.15 -20.71 15.86
N THR A 33 -5.39 -19.62 16.03
CA THR A 33 -4.53 -19.43 17.20
C THR A 33 -5.34 -19.35 18.51
N TRP A 34 -6.54 -18.75 18.49
CA TRP A 34 -7.42 -18.77 19.66
C TRP A 34 -7.87 -20.20 19.99
N LEU A 35 -8.21 -21.02 18.98
CA LEU A 35 -8.53 -22.44 19.19
C LEU A 35 -7.34 -23.21 19.77
N ALA A 36 -6.13 -22.98 19.24
CA ALA A 36 -4.91 -23.56 19.79
C ALA A 36 -4.69 -23.17 21.26
N GLN A 37 -4.88 -21.90 21.60
CA GLN A 37 -4.79 -21.39 22.97
C GLN A 37 -5.86 -21.97 23.91
N GLN A 38 -7.09 -22.20 23.44
CA GLN A 38 -8.09 -22.86 24.28
C GLN A 38 -7.76 -24.34 24.50
N LEU A 39 -7.22 -25.03 23.48
CA LEU A 39 -6.75 -26.40 23.62
C LEU A 39 -5.55 -26.49 24.58
N GLN A 40 -4.68 -25.47 24.61
CA GLN A 40 -3.57 -25.39 25.55
C GLN A 40 -4.00 -25.31 27.02
N LYS A 41 -5.22 -24.85 27.32
CA LYS A 41 -5.74 -24.83 28.70
C LYS A 41 -6.18 -26.21 29.22
N ASP A 42 -6.14 -27.23 28.38
CA ASP A 42 -6.54 -28.58 28.75
C ASP A 42 -5.58 -29.19 29.77
N LYS A 43 -6.05 -29.38 31.00
CA LYS A 43 -5.24 -29.92 32.10
C LYS A 43 -5.13 -31.45 32.08
N HIS A 44 -5.93 -32.14 31.26
CA HIS A 44 -6.01 -33.61 31.29
C HIS A 44 -4.95 -34.30 30.43
N ARG A 45 -4.34 -33.57 29.48
CA ARG A 45 -3.29 -34.08 28.60
C ARG A 45 -2.21 -33.02 28.40
N ARG A 46 -1.00 -33.46 28.06
CA ARG A 46 0.04 -32.54 27.66
C ARG A 46 -0.25 -31.99 26.27
N VAL A 47 -0.16 -30.67 26.12
CA VAL A 47 -0.35 -29.98 24.85
C VAL A 47 0.90 -29.17 24.55
N ILE A 48 1.53 -29.43 23.39
CA ILE A 48 2.73 -28.74 22.94
C ILE A 48 2.42 -28.04 21.62
N THR A 49 2.66 -26.74 21.53
CA THR A 49 2.51 -25.98 20.30
C THR A 49 3.88 -25.70 19.70
N LEU A 50 4.07 -26.11 18.45
CA LEU A 50 5.26 -25.88 17.65
C LEU A 50 4.93 -24.93 16.49
N SER A 51 5.84 -24.01 16.20
CA SER A 51 5.81 -23.23 14.96
C SER A 51 7.10 -23.46 14.19
N LEU A 52 6.97 -23.66 12.88
CA LEU A 52 8.12 -23.73 11.99
C LEU A 52 8.60 -22.32 11.65
N VAL A 53 9.89 -22.05 11.86
CA VAL A 53 10.55 -20.83 11.41
C VAL A 53 11.59 -21.19 10.36
N VAL A 54 11.52 -20.52 9.21
CA VAL A 54 12.45 -20.69 8.10
C VAL A 54 13.25 -19.41 7.95
N SER A 55 14.57 -19.50 8.05
CA SER A 55 15.48 -18.39 7.86
C SER A 55 15.63 -18.04 6.39
N TRP A 56 16.10 -16.83 6.10
CA TRP A 56 16.36 -16.37 4.74
C TRP A 56 17.45 -17.18 4.03
N GLN A 57 18.33 -17.84 4.79
CA GLN A 57 19.36 -18.76 4.30
C GLN A 57 18.83 -20.19 4.07
N GLY A 58 17.51 -20.42 4.22
CA GLY A 58 16.88 -21.72 4.00
C GLY A 58 17.03 -22.73 5.14
N LYS A 59 17.58 -22.32 6.29
CA LYS A 59 17.61 -23.16 7.51
C LYS A 59 16.24 -23.14 8.17
N ALA A 60 15.70 -24.30 8.52
CA ALA A 60 14.42 -24.43 9.18
C ALA A 60 14.62 -24.98 10.61
N ALA A 61 13.92 -24.37 11.56
CA ALA A 61 13.93 -24.78 12.95
C ALA A 61 12.49 -24.82 13.49
N TRP A 62 12.24 -25.75 14.40
CA TRP A 62 11.01 -25.83 15.15
C TRP A 62 11.17 -25.02 16.43
N ILE A 63 10.24 -24.11 16.69
CA ILE A 63 10.22 -23.34 17.93
C ILE A 63 8.99 -23.78 18.73
N VAL A 64 9.20 -24.13 19.99
CA VAL A 64 8.12 -24.41 20.94
C VAL A 64 7.54 -23.08 21.40
N THR A 65 6.37 -22.73 20.87
CA THR A 65 5.71 -21.47 21.21
C THR A 65 4.96 -21.56 22.55
N ASP A 66 4.46 -22.74 22.88
CA ASP A 66 3.70 -22.96 24.10
C ASP A 66 3.78 -24.43 24.54
N ASP A 67 3.77 -24.66 25.84
CA ASP A 67 3.75 -25.99 26.48
C ASP A 67 2.99 -25.87 27.79
N ASN A 68 1.91 -26.63 27.94
CA ASN A 68 1.09 -26.59 29.16
C ASN A 68 1.76 -27.25 30.39
N ALA A 69 2.96 -27.81 30.26
CA ALA A 69 3.72 -28.32 31.40
C ALA A 69 4.35 -27.15 32.20
N ALA A 70 3.85 -26.91 33.42
CA ALA A 70 4.19 -25.73 34.23
C ALA A 70 5.66 -25.62 34.67
N GLU A 71 6.32 -26.73 35.04
CA GLU A 71 7.68 -26.71 35.62
C GLU A 71 8.75 -27.46 34.81
N GLN A 72 8.35 -28.34 33.88
CA GLN A 72 9.24 -29.16 33.05
C GLN A 72 9.01 -28.95 31.54
N GLY A 73 8.35 -27.83 31.20
CA GLY A 73 7.97 -27.51 29.83
C GLY A 73 9.16 -27.17 28.95
N CYS A 74 9.00 -27.37 27.65
CA CYS A 74 10.00 -27.04 26.64
C CYS A 74 9.76 -25.66 26.02
N ARG A 75 9.03 -24.76 26.68
CA ARG A 75 8.66 -23.45 26.15
C ARG A 75 9.90 -22.65 25.75
N ASP A 76 9.83 -21.97 24.61
CA ASP A 76 10.89 -21.16 24.01
C ASP A 76 12.15 -21.95 23.58
N SER A 77 12.10 -23.28 23.62
CA SER A 77 13.17 -24.10 23.03
C SER A 77 13.09 -24.12 21.50
N ALA A 78 14.26 -24.11 20.87
CA ALA A 78 14.42 -24.22 19.43
C ALA A 78 15.10 -25.54 19.09
N TRP A 79 14.49 -26.30 18.19
CA TRP A 79 14.99 -27.60 17.75
C TRP A 79 15.33 -27.54 16.27
N THR A 80 16.39 -28.24 15.90
CA THR A 80 16.67 -28.47 14.49
C THR A 80 15.56 -29.34 13.90
N ARG A 81 15.43 -29.30 12.56
CA ARG A 81 14.36 -30.02 11.88
C ARG A 81 14.39 -31.53 12.14
N ASP A 82 15.59 -32.11 12.15
CA ASP A 82 15.78 -33.56 12.31
C ASP A 82 15.63 -34.03 13.75
N GLU A 83 15.84 -33.14 14.73
CA GLU A 83 15.73 -33.46 16.16
C GLU A 83 14.29 -33.45 16.69
N MET A 84 13.33 -32.86 15.95
CA MET A 84 11.96 -32.62 16.42
C MET A 84 11.29 -33.84 17.02
N ALA A 85 11.35 -34.98 16.33
CA ALA A 85 10.68 -36.20 16.78
C ALA A 85 11.31 -36.77 18.07
N GLY A 86 12.64 -36.72 18.19
CA GLY A 86 13.37 -37.16 19.38
C GLY A 86 13.16 -36.24 20.57
N GLN A 87 13.17 -34.92 20.35
CA GLN A 87 12.92 -33.92 21.39
C GLN A 87 11.48 -33.99 21.91
N LEU A 88 10.49 -34.19 21.03
CA LEU A 88 9.11 -34.44 21.44
C LEU A 88 8.99 -35.69 22.30
N LEU A 89 9.60 -36.81 21.89
CA LEU A 89 9.56 -38.05 22.65
C LEU A 89 10.18 -37.87 24.05
N HIS A 90 11.32 -37.20 24.14
CA HIS A 90 11.99 -36.93 25.39
C HIS A 90 11.21 -35.95 26.28
N ALA A 91 10.59 -34.92 25.69
CA ALA A 91 9.69 -34.03 26.40
C ALA A 91 8.54 -34.83 27.00
N LEU A 92 7.85 -35.64 26.19
CA LEU A 92 6.65 -36.37 26.58
C LEU A 92 6.92 -37.47 27.62
N HIS A 93 8.04 -38.21 27.53
CA HIS A 93 8.37 -39.24 28.53
C HIS A 93 8.58 -38.71 29.94
N ARG A 94 8.96 -37.44 30.12
CA ARG A 94 9.20 -36.85 31.45
C ARG A 94 7.91 -36.62 32.25
N THR A 95 6.78 -36.58 31.57
CA THR A 95 5.47 -36.33 32.16
C THR A 95 4.58 -37.46 31.71
N ASP A 96 4.29 -38.45 32.56
CA ASP A 96 3.42 -39.61 32.26
C ASP A 96 2.04 -39.17 31.72
N SER A 97 1.96 -38.83 30.44
CA SER A 97 0.81 -38.17 29.83
C SER A 97 0.19 -39.11 28.83
N ARG A 98 -1.06 -39.48 29.10
CA ARG A 98 -1.86 -40.31 28.19
C ARG A 98 -2.36 -39.43 27.04
N CYS A 99 -2.06 -39.83 25.80
CA CYS A 99 -2.55 -39.21 24.56
C CYS A 99 -2.20 -37.71 24.42
N PRO A 100 -0.91 -37.35 24.25
CA PRO A 100 -0.49 -35.96 24.11
C PRO A 100 -1.02 -35.33 22.81
N LEU A 101 -1.31 -34.03 22.85
CA LEU A 101 -1.71 -33.25 21.67
C LEU A 101 -0.56 -32.35 21.22
N ILE A 102 -0.09 -32.55 20.00
CA ILE A 102 0.92 -31.71 19.36
C ILE A 102 0.23 -30.81 18.33
N ILE A 103 0.29 -29.50 18.57
CA ILE A 103 -0.27 -28.50 17.67
C ILE A 103 0.87 -27.93 16.82
N ILE A 104 0.73 -27.95 15.50
CA ILE A 104 1.72 -27.36 14.59
C ILE A 104 1.11 -26.13 13.91
N GLU A 105 1.59 -24.96 14.31
CA GLU A 105 1.23 -23.70 13.68
C GLU A 105 1.99 -23.46 12.38
N ASN A 106 1.34 -22.71 11.49
CA ASN A 106 1.90 -22.29 10.21
C ASN A 106 2.31 -23.45 9.27
N ALA A 107 1.65 -24.60 9.36
CA ALA A 107 1.94 -25.80 8.56
C ALA A 107 2.00 -25.56 7.03
N HIS A 108 1.25 -24.57 6.53
CA HIS A 108 1.24 -24.16 5.12
C HIS A 108 2.61 -23.69 4.59
N LEU A 109 3.51 -23.19 5.44
CA LEU A 109 4.82 -22.65 5.04
C LEU A 109 5.77 -23.74 4.50
N ASN A 110 5.55 -25.02 4.83
CA ASN A 110 6.44 -26.10 4.44
C ASN A 110 5.71 -27.42 4.13
N HIS A 111 4.60 -27.31 3.40
CA HIS A 111 3.67 -28.42 3.16
C HIS A 111 4.27 -29.67 2.50
N ARG A 112 5.33 -29.55 1.70
CA ARG A 112 5.95 -30.71 1.01
C ARG A 112 6.73 -31.61 1.94
N ARG A 113 7.32 -31.04 3.00
CA ARG A 113 8.29 -31.70 3.86
C ARG A 113 7.79 -31.94 5.28
N ILE A 114 6.72 -31.22 5.67
CA ILE A 114 6.08 -31.37 6.98
C ILE A 114 5.48 -32.76 7.19
N LEU A 115 4.98 -33.40 6.12
CA LEU A 115 4.42 -34.75 6.20
C LEU A 115 5.48 -35.79 6.54
N ASP A 116 6.68 -35.68 5.95
CA ASP A 116 7.80 -36.59 6.26
C ASP A 116 8.24 -36.42 7.72
N ASP A 117 8.35 -35.18 8.20
CA ASP A 117 8.74 -34.87 9.57
C ASP A 117 7.68 -35.39 10.57
N LEU A 118 6.39 -35.22 10.22
CA LEU A 118 5.26 -35.73 10.99
C LEU A 118 5.22 -37.25 11.03
N GLN A 119 5.46 -37.93 9.91
CA GLN A 119 5.45 -39.40 9.88
C GLN A 119 6.49 -39.99 10.83
N ARG A 120 7.68 -39.39 10.91
CA ARG A 120 8.70 -39.79 11.90
C ARG A 120 8.20 -39.57 13.33
N ALA A 121 7.64 -38.40 13.64
CA ALA A 121 7.10 -38.11 14.97
C ALA A 121 5.94 -39.05 15.35
N ILE A 122 5.02 -39.30 14.40
CA ILE A 122 3.89 -40.21 14.54
C ILE A 122 4.38 -41.63 14.80
N SER A 123 5.45 -42.09 14.15
CA SER A 123 6.01 -43.42 14.43
C SER A 123 6.63 -43.56 15.82
N LEU A 124 7.21 -42.48 16.38
CA LEU A 124 7.83 -42.50 17.71
C LEU A 124 6.81 -42.29 18.83
N ILE A 125 5.68 -41.63 18.55
CA ILE A 125 4.66 -41.27 19.54
C ILE A 125 3.32 -41.86 19.07
N PRO A 126 3.08 -43.17 19.27
CA PRO A 126 1.92 -43.85 18.71
C PRO A 126 0.58 -43.31 19.23
N ASP A 127 0.53 -42.93 20.51
CA ASP A 127 -0.66 -42.41 21.18
C ASP A 127 -0.86 -40.90 20.98
N GLY A 128 0.05 -40.24 20.26
CA GLY A 128 0.04 -38.79 20.06
C GLY A 128 -0.96 -38.34 18.99
N GLN A 129 -1.67 -37.27 19.28
CA GLN A 129 -2.52 -36.57 18.32
C GLN A 129 -1.81 -35.37 17.74
N PHE A 130 -1.94 -35.17 16.43
CA PHE A 130 -1.30 -34.09 15.71
C PHE A 130 -2.37 -33.19 15.09
N LEU A 131 -2.40 -31.93 15.51
CA LEU A 131 -3.29 -30.91 14.96
C LEU A 131 -2.47 -29.89 14.18
N LEU A 132 -2.61 -29.90 12.86
CA LEU A 132 -1.98 -28.91 12.00
C LEU A 132 -2.87 -27.68 11.88
N ILE A 133 -2.26 -26.51 11.88
CA ILE A 133 -2.95 -25.22 11.74
C ILE A 133 -2.31 -24.45 10.60
N GLY A 134 -3.12 -24.05 9.61
CA GLY A 134 -2.59 -23.39 8.42
C GLY A 134 -3.60 -22.59 7.63
N ARG A 135 -3.10 -21.93 6.58
CA ARG A 135 -3.91 -21.26 5.57
C ARG A 135 -4.34 -22.26 4.49
N PRO A 136 -5.51 -22.06 3.86
CA PRO A 136 -5.94 -22.89 2.74
C PRO A 136 -4.96 -22.79 1.57
N ASP A 137 -4.49 -23.94 1.10
CA ASP A 137 -3.69 -24.07 -0.12
C ASP A 137 -4.18 -25.31 -0.88
N ARG A 138 -4.60 -25.11 -2.13
CA ARG A 138 -5.19 -26.14 -2.98
C ARG A 138 -4.25 -27.32 -3.25
N LYS A 139 -2.93 -27.13 -3.20
CA LYS A 139 -1.97 -28.24 -3.37
C LYS A 139 -1.95 -29.09 -2.11
N VAL A 140 -1.81 -28.44 -0.96
CA VAL A 140 -1.79 -29.07 0.35
C VAL A 140 -3.08 -29.81 0.63
N GLU A 141 -4.23 -29.19 0.37
CA GLU A 141 -5.53 -29.83 0.56
C GLU A 141 -5.68 -31.11 -0.27
N ARG A 142 -5.16 -31.12 -1.51
CA ARG A 142 -5.21 -32.31 -2.37
C ARG A 142 -4.28 -33.39 -1.85
N ASP A 143 -3.06 -33.05 -1.44
CA ASP A 143 -2.08 -34.01 -0.97
C ASP A 143 -2.52 -34.66 0.35
N PHE A 144 -3.07 -33.86 1.27
CA PHE A 144 -3.59 -34.34 2.55
C PHE A 144 -4.85 -35.21 2.38
N LYS A 145 -5.75 -34.84 1.47
CA LYS A 145 -6.92 -35.67 1.14
C LYS A 145 -6.53 -37.02 0.53
N LYS A 146 -5.51 -37.06 -0.34
CA LYS A 146 -4.99 -38.31 -0.92
C LYS A 146 -4.45 -39.26 0.16
N GLN A 147 -3.88 -38.71 1.23
CA GLN A 147 -3.38 -39.47 2.37
C GLN A 147 -4.46 -39.83 3.40
N GLY A 148 -5.73 -39.50 3.14
CA GLY A 148 -6.83 -39.80 4.06
C GLY A 148 -6.83 -38.98 5.35
N ILE A 149 -6.11 -37.85 5.39
CA ILE A 149 -6.05 -36.98 6.56
C ILE A 149 -7.36 -36.20 6.67
N GLU A 150 -7.88 -36.03 7.89
CA GLU A 150 -9.10 -35.28 8.13
C GLU A 150 -8.83 -33.76 7.98
N LEU A 151 -9.62 -33.10 7.12
CA LEU A 151 -9.52 -31.67 6.88
C LEU A 151 -10.73 -30.95 7.46
N VAL A 152 -10.48 -30.01 8.37
CA VAL A 152 -11.49 -29.12 8.94
C VAL A 152 -11.22 -27.71 8.46
N SER A 153 -12.17 -27.13 7.72
CA SER A 153 -12.02 -25.75 7.22
C SER A 153 -12.86 -24.78 8.04
N ILE A 154 -12.20 -23.77 8.61
CA ILE A 154 -12.84 -22.58 9.13
C ILE A 154 -13.17 -21.68 7.94
N GLY A 155 -14.41 -21.78 7.47
CA GLY A 155 -14.95 -20.92 6.43
C GLY A 155 -14.93 -19.43 6.80
N ARG A 156 -15.25 -18.58 5.83
CA ARG A 156 -15.41 -17.14 6.06
C ARG A 156 -16.46 -16.88 7.16
N LEU A 157 -16.21 -15.86 7.97
CA LEU A 157 -17.17 -15.41 8.98
C LEU A 157 -18.47 -15.02 8.31
N THR A 158 -19.59 -15.48 8.88
CA THR A 158 -20.92 -15.01 8.49
C THR A 158 -21.11 -13.56 8.90
N GLU A 159 -22.12 -12.89 8.33
CA GLU A 159 -22.43 -11.50 8.68
C GLU A 159 -22.72 -11.32 10.18
N HIS A 160 -23.46 -12.27 10.76
CA HIS A 160 -23.76 -12.32 12.20
C HIS A 160 -22.49 -12.45 13.05
N GLU A 161 -21.60 -13.39 12.69
CA GLU A 161 -20.33 -13.59 13.41
C GLU A 161 -19.37 -12.41 13.26
N LEU A 162 -19.38 -11.77 12.09
CA LEU A 162 -18.59 -10.58 11.81
C LEU A 162 -19.05 -9.41 12.69
N LYS A 163 -20.36 -9.16 12.73
CA LYS A 163 -20.97 -8.15 13.57
C LYS A 163 -20.68 -8.42 15.05
N ALA A 164 -20.90 -9.66 15.51
CA ALA A 164 -20.55 -10.06 16.87
C ALA A 164 -19.06 -9.85 17.18
N SER A 165 -18.14 -10.16 16.27
CA SER A 165 -16.69 -9.96 16.47
C SER A 165 -16.29 -8.47 16.51
N ILE A 166 -17.04 -7.58 15.85
CA ILE A 166 -16.79 -6.13 15.88
C ILE A 166 -17.31 -5.53 17.21
N LEU A 167 -18.44 -6.05 17.69
CA LEU A 167 -19.08 -5.59 18.93
C LEU A 167 -18.48 -6.23 20.19
N GLU A 168 -17.66 -7.28 20.04
CA GLU A 168 -17.03 -8.00 21.15
C GLU A 168 -16.19 -7.06 22.01
N GLY A 169 -16.65 -6.82 23.25
CA GLY A 169 -16.00 -5.91 24.20
C GLY A 169 -16.17 -4.41 23.91
N GLN A 170 -17.05 -4.04 22.96
CA GLN A 170 -17.30 -2.66 22.58
C GLN A 170 -18.75 -2.27 22.90
N ASN A 171 -18.94 -1.19 23.65
CA ASN A 171 -20.25 -0.64 23.94
C ASN A 171 -20.63 0.40 22.86
N ILE A 172 -21.08 -0.08 21.70
CA ILE A 172 -21.47 0.75 20.55
C ILE A 172 -22.98 0.99 20.63
N ASP A 173 -23.40 2.25 20.62
CA ASP A 173 -24.82 2.59 20.66
C ASP A 173 -25.46 2.35 19.28
N GLN A 174 -26.61 1.66 19.25
CA GLN A 174 -27.37 1.34 18.03
C GLN A 174 -26.53 0.69 16.91
N PRO A 175 -25.94 -0.49 17.15
CA PRO A 175 -25.02 -1.13 16.21
C PRO A 175 -25.66 -1.51 14.88
N ASP A 176 -26.97 -1.72 14.86
CA ASP A 176 -27.74 -2.12 13.67
C ASP A 176 -27.80 -1.01 12.61
N LEU A 177 -27.81 0.25 13.05
CA LEU A 177 -27.86 1.43 12.20
C LEU A 177 -26.50 1.70 11.53
N LEU A 178 -25.42 1.50 12.29
CA LEU A 178 -24.04 1.72 11.84
C LEU A 178 -23.52 0.56 10.97
N LEU A 179 -23.74 -0.68 11.41
CA LEU A 179 -23.23 -1.89 10.76
C LEU A 179 -24.22 -2.48 9.75
N THR A 180 -24.53 -1.71 8.72
CA THR A 180 -25.31 -2.20 7.57
C THR A 180 -24.56 -3.28 6.79
N ALA A 181 -25.29 -4.15 6.09
CA ALA A 181 -24.72 -5.24 5.29
C ALA A 181 -23.63 -4.78 4.28
N ARG A 182 -23.77 -3.58 3.71
CA ARG A 182 -22.77 -2.98 2.80
C ARG A 182 -21.46 -2.66 3.53
N VAL A 183 -21.56 -2.07 4.72
CA VAL A 183 -20.41 -1.73 5.57
C VAL A 183 -19.74 -3.02 6.05
N LEU A 184 -20.52 -3.97 6.56
CA LEU A 184 -20.02 -5.27 7.00
C LEU A 184 -19.28 -6.02 5.89
N LYS A 185 -19.83 -6.09 4.67
CA LYS A 185 -19.12 -6.68 3.51
C LYS A 185 -17.80 -5.99 3.22
N ARG A 186 -17.74 -4.66 3.34
CA ARG A 186 -16.51 -3.89 3.09
C ARG A 186 -15.47 -4.10 4.18
N ILE A 187 -15.87 -4.06 5.45
CA ILE A 187 -14.98 -4.37 6.59
C ILE A 187 -14.46 -5.81 6.47
N ALA A 188 -15.32 -6.78 6.13
CA ALA A 188 -14.92 -8.17 5.91
C ALA A 188 -13.84 -8.30 4.82
N LEU A 189 -13.98 -7.56 3.72
CA LEU A 189 -13.04 -7.58 2.60
C LEU A 189 -11.68 -6.98 2.97
N LEU A 190 -11.66 -5.89 3.75
CA LEU A 190 -10.43 -5.24 4.21
C LEU A 190 -9.72 -6.07 5.29
N CYS A 191 -10.48 -6.61 6.24
CA CYS A 191 -9.92 -7.40 7.33
C CYS A 191 -9.50 -8.81 6.88
N ARG A 192 -10.10 -9.35 5.80
CA ARG A 192 -9.86 -10.72 5.30
C ARG A 192 -9.98 -11.81 6.37
N GLY A 193 -10.85 -11.58 7.35
CA GLY A 193 -11.02 -12.46 8.51
C GLY A 193 -10.11 -12.18 9.69
N ASP A 194 -9.20 -11.19 9.62
CA ASP A 194 -8.35 -10.73 10.73
C ASP A 194 -9.16 -10.14 11.88
N ARG A 195 -9.37 -10.95 12.93
CA ARG A 195 -10.05 -10.50 14.14
C ARG A 195 -9.37 -9.35 14.85
N ARG A 196 -8.04 -9.21 14.78
CA ARG A 196 -7.36 -8.04 15.37
C ARG A 196 -7.78 -6.77 14.65
N LYS A 197 -7.92 -6.84 13.32
CA LYS A 197 -8.45 -5.73 12.52
C LYS A 197 -9.94 -5.50 12.75
N LEU A 198 -10.72 -6.56 12.99
CA LEU A 198 -12.14 -6.42 13.34
C LEU A 198 -12.33 -5.77 14.72
N ALA A 199 -11.51 -6.14 15.70
CA ALA A 199 -11.50 -5.49 17.02
C ALA A 199 -11.07 -4.02 16.89
N LEU A 200 -10.03 -3.73 16.10
CA LEU A 200 -9.61 -2.37 15.78
C LEU A 200 -10.73 -1.57 15.08
N ALA A 201 -11.50 -2.21 14.18
CA ALA A 201 -12.65 -1.58 13.55
C ALA A 201 -13.71 -1.22 14.61
N GLY A 202 -14.03 -2.14 15.53
CA GLY A 202 -14.98 -1.90 16.61
C GLY A 202 -14.53 -0.77 17.55
N GLU A 203 -13.27 -0.79 17.96
CA GLU A 203 -12.70 0.24 18.83
C GLU A 203 -12.70 1.62 18.16
N THR A 204 -12.30 1.71 16.89
CA THR A 204 -12.33 2.99 16.15
C THR A 204 -13.75 3.52 15.93
N ILE A 205 -14.72 2.63 15.69
CA ILE A 205 -16.14 3.00 15.62
C ILE A 205 -16.59 3.57 16.96
N ARG A 206 -16.31 2.87 18.07
CA ARG A 206 -16.68 3.34 19.42
C ARG A 206 -16.05 4.71 19.74
N LEU A 207 -14.77 4.89 19.45
CA LEU A 207 -14.06 6.15 19.69
C LEU A 207 -14.66 7.32 18.90
N LEU A 208 -15.00 7.09 17.63
CA LEU A 208 -15.63 8.12 16.79
C LEU A 208 -17.04 8.46 17.27
N GLN A 209 -17.82 7.45 17.66
CA GLN A 209 -19.16 7.66 18.21
C GLN A 209 -19.10 8.46 19.52
N GLN A 210 -18.16 8.13 20.42
CA GLN A 210 -17.98 8.85 21.68
C GLN A 210 -17.48 10.29 21.48
N ALA A 211 -16.59 10.51 20.51
CA ALA A 211 -16.02 11.83 20.24
C ALA A 211 -17.04 12.81 19.63
N GLU A 212 -17.93 12.33 18.77
CA GLU A 212 -18.86 13.19 18.03
C GLU A 212 -20.32 13.10 18.51
N GLN A 213 -20.65 12.18 19.42
CA GLN A 213 -22.02 11.92 19.87
C GLN A 213 -23.00 11.63 18.72
N THR A 214 -22.53 11.03 17.62
CA THR A 214 -23.35 10.74 16.44
C THR A 214 -23.78 9.28 16.40
N SER A 215 -25.06 9.04 16.12
CA SER A 215 -25.60 7.70 15.86
C SER A 215 -25.43 7.26 14.39
N VAL A 216 -25.10 8.19 13.49
CA VAL A 216 -24.92 7.94 12.05
C VAL A 216 -23.60 8.53 11.56
N PHE A 217 -22.77 7.70 10.94
CA PHE A 217 -21.48 8.12 10.40
C PHE A 217 -21.57 8.66 8.96
N THR A 218 -20.87 9.76 8.73
CA THR A 218 -20.68 10.36 7.42
C THR A 218 -19.72 9.53 6.54
N ALA A 219 -19.78 9.74 5.22
CA ALA A 219 -18.88 9.08 4.29
C ALA A 219 -17.39 9.43 4.51
N LYS A 220 -17.06 10.52 5.21
CA LYS A 220 -15.69 10.89 5.58
C LYS A 220 -15.18 10.02 6.73
N GLN A 221 -15.98 9.81 7.77
CA GLN A 221 -15.63 8.95 8.90
C GLN A 221 -15.43 7.50 8.48
N TRP A 222 -16.33 6.96 7.65
CA TRP A 222 -16.15 5.61 7.10
C TRP A 222 -14.86 5.49 6.29
N ARG A 223 -14.49 6.52 5.51
CA ARG A 223 -13.21 6.55 4.79
C ARG A 223 -12.01 6.54 5.74
N MET A 224 -12.09 7.21 6.87
CA MET A 224 -11.05 7.18 7.89
C MET A 224 -10.90 5.78 8.50
N ILE A 225 -12.00 5.15 8.92
CA ILE A 225 -12.01 3.78 9.43
C ILE A 225 -11.42 2.81 8.39
N TYR A 226 -11.86 2.89 7.14
CA TYR A 226 -11.34 2.02 6.08
C TYR A 226 -9.83 2.22 5.85
N ARG A 227 -9.31 3.46 5.92
CA ARG A 227 -7.87 3.71 5.83
C ARG A 227 -7.09 3.06 6.96
N ILE A 228 -7.59 3.14 8.20
CA ILE A 228 -6.97 2.49 9.36
C ILE A 228 -6.93 0.96 9.17
N LEU A 229 -7.98 0.39 8.57
CA LEU A 229 -8.04 -1.04 8.25
C LEU A 229 -7.16 -1.45 7.05
N GLY A 230 -6.49 -0.51 6.40
CA GLY A 230 -5.59 -0.76 5.28
C GLY A 230 -6.24 -0.67 3.90
N ASP A 231 -7.33 0.09 3.75
CA ASP A 231 -7.91 0.46 2.44
C ASP A 231 -6.95 1.39 1.69
N ASN A 232 -5.91 0.77 1.12
CA ASN A 232 -4.94 1.41 0.26
C ASN A 232 -5.53 1.54 -1.15
N ARG A 233 -6.64 2.28 -1.33
CA ARG A 233 -7.06 2.67 -2.68
C ARG A 233 -5.92 3.52 -3.26
N PRO A 234 -5.15 3.00 -4.24
CA PRO A 234 -4.08 3.81 -4.78
C PRO A 234 -4.76 4.97 -5.51
N ARG A 235 -4.32 6.21 -5.26
CA ARG A 235 -4.72 7.39 -6.07
C ARG A 235 -4.64 7.10 -7.58
N LYS A 236 -3.75 6.19 -7.98
CA LYS A 236 -3.58 5.68 -9.36
C LYS A 236 -4.83 4.99 -9.93
N MET A 237 -5.63 4.28 -9.13
CA MET A 237 -6.86 3.62 -9.60
C MET A 237 -8.01 4.63 -9.78
N GLN A 238 -8.04 5.71 -8.97
CA GLN A 238 -8.97 6.82 -9.20
C GLN A 238 -8.59 7.59 -10.47
N LEU A 239 -7.30 7.85 -10.68
CA LEU A 239 -6.78 8.43 -11.91
C LEU A 239 -7.05 7.53 -13.12
N ALA A 240 -6.86 6.22 -13.03
CA ALA A 240 -7.15 5.29 -14.12
C ALA A 240 -8.64 5.27 -14.50
N VAL A 241 -9.55 5.32 -13.52
CA VAL A 241 -10.99 5.41 -13.79
C VAL A 241 -11.34 6.75 -14.47
N VAL A 242 -10.78 7.86 -14.00
CA VAL A 242 -10.97 9.18 -14.63
C VAL A 242 -10.43 9.20 -16.06
N MET A 243 -9.22 8.68 -16.28
CA MET A 243 -8.60 8.60 -17.60
C MET A 243 -9.36 7.65 -18.54
N SER A 244 -9.93 6.55 -18.03
CA SER A 244 -10.78 5.67 -18.84
C SER A 244 -12.10 6.33 -19.22
N GLY A 245 -12.69 7.12 -18.31
CA GLY A 245 -13.91 7.87 -18.58
C GLY A 245 -13.71 8.97 -19.62
N THR A 246 -12.57 9.68 -19.59
CA THR A 246 -12.25 10.69 -20.60
C THR A 246 -11.97 10.08 -21.96
N ILE A 247 -11.29 8.93 -22.03
CA ILE A 247 -11.08 8.22 -23.30
C ILE A 247 -12.41 7.74 -23.88
N ILE A 248 -13.31 7.16 -23.09
CA ILE A 248 -14.64 6.73 -23.56
C ILE A 248 -15.49 7.92 -24.01
N ALA A 249 -15.47 9.04 -23.28
CA ALA A 249 -16.19 10.25 -23.68
C ALA A 249 -15.63 10.85 -24.97
N LEU A 250 -14.31 10.82 -25.18
CA LEU A 250 -13.66 11.29 -26.40
C LEU A 250 -13.93 10.37 -27.59
N THR A 251 -13.89 9.04 -27.41
CA THR A 251 -14.13 8.08 -28.49
C THR A 251 -15.61 7.98 -28.85
N CYS A 252 -16.52 7.93 -27.87
CA CYS A 252 -17.96 7.94 -28.13
C CYS A 252 -18.44 9.32 -28.61
N GLY A 253 -17.88 10.42 -28.08
CA GLY A 253 -18.17 11.77 -28.55
C GLY A 253 -17.79 11.93 -30.03
N TRP A 254 -16.61 11.48 -30.44
CA TRP A 254 -16.16 11.57 -31.83
C TRP A 254 -17.02 10.74 -32.79
N LEU A 255 -17.46 9.54 -32.38
CA LEU A 255 -18.27 8.65 -33.21
C LEU A 255 -19.75 9.06 -33.32
N LEU A 256 -20.27 9.82 -32.35
CA LEU A 256 -21.67 10.28 -32.35
C LEU A 256 -21.84 11.70 -32.93
N LEU A 257 -20.78 12.50 -33.02
CA LEU A 257 -20.85 13.85 -33.61
C LEU A 257 -21.19 13.85 -35.11
N SER A 258 -20.83 12.80 -35.85
CA SER A 258 -21.15 12.67 -37.28
C SER A 258 -22.64 12.41 -37.56
N SER A 259 -23.43 12.07 -36.53
CA SER A 259 -24.88 11.86 -36.65
C SER A 259 -25.71 13.12 -36.36
N PHE A 260 -25.08 14.18 -35.82
CA PHE A 260 -25.73 15.46 -35.50
C PHE A 260 -25.25 16.59 -36.41
N THR A 261 -25.39 16.43 -37.72
CA THR A 261 -25.39 17.59 -38.64
C THR A 261 -26.82 18.10 -38.79
N ALA A 262 -27.43 18.53 -37.68
CA ALA A 262 -28.62 19.37 -37.77
C ALA A 262 -28.12 20.80 -38.02
N THR A 263 -28.42 21.36 -39.19
CA THR A 263 -28.21 22.78 -39.46
C THR A 263 -29.11 23.59 -38.53
N LEU A 264 -28.56 24.03 -37.40
CA LEU A 264 -29.24 24.96 -36.53
C LEU A 264 -29.34 26.32 -37.25
N PRO A 265 -30.50 26.98 -37.25
CA PRO A 265 -30.62 28.32 -37.79
C PRO A 265 -29.72 29.24 -36.97
N VAL A 266 -28.77 29.89 -37.63
CA VAL A 266 -27.84 30.83 -36.99
C VAL A 266 -28.64 32.05 -36.53
N PRO A 267 -28.79 32.28 -35.21
CA PRO A 267 -29.49 33.46 -34.72
C PRO A 267 -28.69 34.74 -35.03
N ALA A 268 -29.39 35.85 -35.29
CA ALA A 268 -28.85 37.09 -35.85
C ALA A 268 -27.69 37.76 -35.04
N TRP A 269 -27.41 37.30 -33.82
CA TRP A 269 -26.27 37.75 -33.00
C TRP A 269 -24.91 37.14 -33.40
N LEU A 270 -24.90 36.16 -34.32
CA LEU A 270 -23.69 35.56 -34.90
C LEU A 270 -23.23 36.25 -36.20
N ILE A 271 -23.87 37.35 -36.61
CA ILE A 271 -23.33 38.23 -37.64
C ILE A 271 -22.04 38.84 -37.06
N PRO A 272 -20.88 38.73 -37.75
CA PRO A 272 -19.63 39.23 -37.23
C PRO A 272 -19.73 40.73 -37.03
N VAL A 273 -19.80 41.15 -35.77
CA VAL A 273 -19.44 42.50 -35.38
C VAL A 273 -18.01 42.69 -35.87
N THR A 274 -17.82 43.70 -36.72
CA THR A 274 -16.51 44.16 -37.20
C THR A 274 -15.48 44.05 -36.08
N PRO A 275 -14.27 43.52 -36.34
CA PRO A 275 -13.31 43.23 -35.29
C PRO A 275 -13.11 44.49 -34.46
N VAL A 276 -13.60 44.43 -33.22
CA VAL A 276 -13.15 45.34 -32.18
C VAL A 276 -11.65 45.16 -32.15
N VAL A 277 -10.97 46.22 -32.55
CA VAL A 277 -9.54 46.49 -32.43
C VAL A 277 -8.97 45.61 -31.32
N LYS A 278 -8.04 44.72 -31.67
CA LYS A 278 -7.18 44.08 -30.68
C LYS A 278 -6.72 45.19 -29.76
N GLN A 279 -7.16 45.18 -28.50
CA GLN A 279 -6.49 45.98 -27.51
C GLN A 279 -5.05 45.51 -27.53
N ASP A 280 -4.20 46.36 -28.10
CA ASP A 280 -2.79 46.42 -27.77
C ASP A 280 -2.73 46.60 -26.25
N MET A 281 -2.68 45.47 -25.54
CA MET A 281 -1.98 45.43 -24.29
C MET A 281 -0.51 45.18 -24.63
N THR A 282 0.13 46.23 -25.12
CA THR A 282 1.55 46.50 -24.91
C THR A 282 1.80 46.60 -23.41
N LYS A 283 1.70 45.48 -22.69
CA LYS A 283 2.39 45.36 -21.41
C LYS A 283 3.85 45.15 -21.75
N ASP A 284 4.54 46.28 -21.78
CA ASP A 284 5.97 46.36 -21.96
C ASP A 284 6.67 45.41 -20.98
N ILE A 285 7.48 44.47 -21.51
CA ILE A 285 8.24 43.48 -20.73
C ILE A 285 9.09 44.17 -19.65
N ALA A 286 9.40 45.46 -19.84
CA ALA A 286 10.11 46.31 -18.89
C ALA A 286 9.42 46.51 -17.52
N HIS A 287 8.11 46.28 -17.40
CA HIS A 287 7.38 46.43 -16.13
C HIS A 287 7.39 45.18 -15.23
N VAL A 288 7.85 44.03 -15.74
CA VAL A 288 8.00 42.80 -14.95
C VAL A 288 9.47 42.63 -14.59
N VAL A 289 9.92 43.31 -13.54
CA VAL A 289 11.29 43.19 -13.04
C VAL A 289 11.37 41.96 -12.14
N MET A 290 12.00 40.89 -12.62
CA MET A 290 12.36 39.74 -11.78
C MET A 290 13.74 39.92 -11.17
N ARG A 291 13.92 39.44 -9.94
CA ARG A 291 15.25 39.23 -9.34
C ARG A 291 15.81 37.84 -9.67
N ASP A 292 17.11 37.65 -9.55
CA ASP A 292 17.77 36.36 -9.84
C ASP A 292 17.19 35.21 -9.01
N SER A 293 16.83 35.47 -7.74
CA SER A 293 16.22 34.47 -6.86
C SER A 293 14.77 34.12 -7.25
N GLU A 294 14.04 35.07 -7.85
CA GLU A 294 12.71 34.82 -8.41
C GLU A 294 12.81 33.99 -9.71
N ALA A 295 13.84 34.23 -10.53
CA ALA A 295 14.12 33.41 -11.71
C ALA A 295 14.53 31.97 -11.33
N LEU A 296 15.32 31.79 -10.26
CA LEU A 296 15.64 30.47 -9.71
C LEU A 296 14.40 29.74 -9.16
N SER A 297 13.51 30.45 -8.49
CA SER A 297 12.22 29.90 -8.04
C SER A 297 11.39 29.40 -9.22
N VAL A 298 11.27 30.19 -10.30
CA VAL A 298 10.58 29.75 -11.52
C VAL A 298 11.27 28.56 -12.18
N LEU A 299 12.61 28.54 -12.21
CA LEU A 299 13.37 27.40 -12.74
C LEU A 299 13.12 26.12 -11.95
N TYR A 300 13.05 26.18 -10.62
CA TYR A 300 12.64 25.04 -9.79
C TYR A 300 11.20 24.60 -10.11
N GLY A 301 10.32 25.55 -10.40
CA GLY A 301 8.95 25.31 -10.88
C GLY A 301 8.89 24.51 -12.17
N VAL A 302 9.81 24.73 -13.12
CA VAL A 302 9.90 23.94 -14.37
C VAL A 302 10.14 22.45 -14.07
N TRP A 303 10.85 22.13 -12.99
CA TRP A 303 11.08 20.77 -12.52
C TRP A 303 9.97 20.22 -11.60
N GLY A 304 8.94 21.03 -11.32
CA GLY A 304 7.80 20.68 -10.47
C GLY A 304 8.02 20.94 -8.97
N TYR A 305 9.00 21.76 -8.59
CA TYR A 305 9.24 22.16 -7.20
C TYR A 305 8.71 23.58 -6.95
N GLU A 306 8.05 23.79 -5.81
CA GLU A 306 7.56 25.10 -5.38
C GLU A 306 8.49 25.62 -4.27
N VAL A 307 9.34 26.60 -4.61
CA VAL A 307 10.32 27.20 -3.70
C VAL A 307 10.09 28.70 -3.66
N PRO A 308 9.87 29.30 -2.47
CA PRO A 308 9.68 30.75 -2.39
C PRO A 308 10.98 31.49 -2.75
N ALA A 309 10.84 32.64 -3.41
CA ALA A 309 11.96 33.35 -4.05
C ALA A 309 13.03 33.87 -3.08
N ASP A 310 12.75 33.95 -1.79
CA ASP A 310 13.68 34.27 -0.71
C ASP A 310 14.62 33.10 -0.36
N SER A 311 14.21 31.87 -0.68
CA SER A 311 14.94 30.62 -0.39
C SER A 311 15.44 29.88 -1.63
N ALA A 312 15.14 30.41 -2.82
CA ALA A 312 15.53 29.84 -4.11
C ALA A 312 16.99 30.16 -4.46
N TRP A 313 17.89 29.42 -3.84
CA TRP A 313 19.35 29.52 -4.03
C TRP A 313 19.92 28.23 -4.60
N CYS A 314 21.11 28.29 -5.21
CA CYS A 314 21.71 27.13 -5.87
C CYS A 314 22.28 26.06 -4.93
N ASP A 315 22.66 26.43 -3.71
CA ASP A 315 23.01 25.50 -2.62
C ASP A 315 21.82 24.60 -2.23
N GLN A 316 20.59 25.11 -2.37
CA GLN A 316 19.37 24.36 -2.07
C GLN A 316 19.03 23.29 -3.13
N ALA A 317 19.61 23.37 -4.34
CA ALA A 317 19.35 22.42 -5.43
C ALA A 317 19.68 20.96 -5.03
N VAL A 318 20.74 20.77 -4.23
CA VAL A 318 21.20 19.46 -3.77
C VAL A 318 20.12 18.74 -2.96
N ARG A 319 19.30 19.47 -2.19
CA ARG A 319 18.20 18.89 -1.40
C ARG A 319 17.12 18.27 -2.29
N ALA A 320 16.94 18.79 -3.50
CA ALA A 320 16.02 18.27 -4.50
C ALA A 320 16.65 17.19 -5.41
N GLY A 321 17.92 16.83 -5.19
CA GLY A 321 18.67 15.94 -6.08
C GLY A 321 18.99 16.56 -7.44
N LEU A 322 18.99 17.90 -7.50
CA LEU A 322 19.38 18.69 -8.67
C LEU A 322 20.83 19.18 -8.49
N ALA A 323 21.58 19.23 -9.58
CA ALA A 323 22.87 19.91 -9.62
C ALA A 323 22.67 21.32 -10.19
N CYS A 324 23.07 22.35 -9.45
CA CYS A 324 23.15 23.71 -9.98
C CYS A 324 24.57 23.97 -10.53
N LYS A 325 24.66 24.38 -11.80
CA LYS A 325 25.90 24.90 -12.41
C LYS A 325 25.75 26.40 -12.70
N SER A 326 26.65 27.21 -12.16
CA SER A 326 26.75 28.64 -12.42
C SER A 326 27.92 28.96 -13.36
N GLY A 327 27.69 29.71 -14.44
CA GLY A 327 28.76 30.11 -15.36
C GLY A 327 28.26 30.73 -16.67
N ASN A 328 29.18 31.03 -17.59
CA ASN A 328 28.87 31.51 -18.93
C ASN A 328 29.14 30.40 -19.96
N ALA A 329 28.23 30.13 -20.88
CA ALA A 329 28.48 29.26 -22.04
C ALA A 329 27.82 29.80 -23.31
N SER A 330 28.20 29.24 -24.45
CA SER A 330 27.58 29.56 -25.75
C SER A 330 26.17 29.00 -25.86
N LEU A 331 25.32 29.66 -26.66
CA LEU A 331 23.94 29.24 -26.90
C LEU A 331 23.84 27.81 -27.44
N GLN A 332 24.75 27.43 -28.35
CA GLN A 332 24.77 26.09 -28.96
C GLN A 332 24.98 24.99 -27.90
N THR A 333 25.94 25.17 -26.98
CA THR A 333 26.19 24.21 -25.90
C THR A 333 24.99 24.03 -24.96
N LEU A 334 24.16 25.07 -24.80
CA LEU A 334 22.96 25.00 -23.98
C LEU A 334 21.80 24.29 -24.67
N VAL A 335 21.63 24.54 -25.97
CA VAL A 335 20.67 23.81 -26.79
C VAL A 335 21.01 22.32 -26.80
N ASP A 336 22.29 21.96 -26.93
CA ASP A 336 22.76 20.57 -26.88
C ASP A 336 22.50 19.89 -25.53
N GLN A 337 22.58 20.64 -24.42
CA GLN A 337 22.26 20.11 -23.08
C GLN A 337 20.77 19.80 -22.92
N ASN A 338 19.89 20.49 -23.65
CA ASN A 338 18.44 20.30 -23.63
C ASN A 338 17.83 20.32 -22.20
N LEU A 339 18.34 21.22 -21.35
CA LEU A 339 17.85 21.49 -19.99
C LEU A 339 17.35 22.94 -19.94
N PRO A 340 16.46 23.32 -19.01
CA PRO A 340 16.11 24.72 -18.83
C PRO A 340 17.24 25.49 -18.12
N TRP A 341 17.47 26.74 -18.53
CA TRP A 341 18.50 27.63 -17.97
C TRP A 341 17.98 29.06 -17.78
N ILE A 342 18.68 29.85 -16.97
CA ILE A 342 18.43 31.28 -16.84
C ILE A 342 19.24 32.04 -17.89
N ALA A 343 18.68 33.10 -18.46
CA ALA A 343 19.37 34.05 -19.32
C ALA A 343 19.13 35.47 -18.78
N SER A 344 20.05 36.39 -19.03
CA SER A 344 19.87 37.80 -18.68
C SER A 344 19.62 38.61 -19.94
N LEU A 345 18.40 39.09 -20.10
CA LEU A 345 18.03 39.99 -21.18
C LEU A 345 18.41 41.43 -20.81
N LYS A 346 19.02 42.15 -21.74
CA LYS A 346 19.20 43.61 -21.63
C LYS A 346 18.05 44.30 -22.33
N VAL A 347 17.13 44.86 -21.55
CA VAL A 347 16.01 45.66 -22.07
C VAL A 347 16.21 47.07 -21.53
N GLY A 348 16.69 47.99 -22.38
CA GLY A 348 17.17 49.31 -21.96
C GLY A 348 18.39 49.21 -21.02
N ASP A 349 18.36 49.96 -19.91
CA ASP A 349 19.43 49.96 -18.88
C ASP A 349 19.25 48.91 -17.79
N LYS A 350 18.21 48.06 -17.86
CA LYS A 350 17.93 47.04 -16.83
C LYS A 350 18.30 45.65 -17.34
N LYS A 351 18.91 44.86 -16.45
CA LYS A 351 19.15 43.43 -16.64
C LYS A 351 17.94 42.67 -16.12
N LEU A 352 17.30 41.88 -16.98
CA LEU A 352 16.13 41.07 -16.63
C LEU A 352 16.52 39.59 -16.70
N PRO A 353 16.57 38.86 -15.56
CA PRO A 353 16.76 37.43 -15.57
C PRO A 353 15.46 36.75 -16.03
N VAL A 354 15.60 35.80 -16.95
CA VAL A 354 14.48 35.07 -17.56
C VAL A 354 14.81 33.59 -17.68
N VAL A 355 13.81 32.71 -17.58
CA VAL A 355 14.03 31.26 -17.67
C VAL A 355 13.72 30.77 -19.07
N VAL A 356 14.72 30.26 -19.78
CA VAL A 356 14.54 29.67 -21.12
C VAL A 356 14.15 28.21 -20.94
N VAL A 357 13.00 27.83 -21.49
CA VAL A 357 12.45 26.47 -21.39
C VAL A 357 12.47 25.71 -22.70
N ARG A 358 12.50 26.43 -23.83
CA ARG A 358 12.59 25.83 -25.17
C ARG A 358 13.26 26.79 -26.14
N VAL A 359 14.16 26.24 -26.95
CA VAL A 359 14.72 26.91 -28.13
C VAL A 359 14.30 26.11 -29.35
N GLY A 360 13.48 26.71 -30.22
CA GLY A 360 13.13 26.18 -31.53
C GLY A 360 13.94 26.85 -32.64
N GLU A 361 13.74 26.43 -33.89
CA GLU A 361 14.52 26.92 -35.05
C GLU A 361 14.35 28.43 -35.31
N ALA A 362 13.17 29.00 -35.02
CA ALA A 362 12.87 30.42 -35.26
C ALA A 362 12.46 31.20 -33.99
N SER A 363 12.15 30.52 -32.90
CA SER A 363 11.59 31.11 -31.68
C SER A 363 12.19 30.54 -30.40
N VAL A 364 12.26 31.37 -29.37
CA VAL A 364 12.74 31.03 -28.04
C VAL A 364 11.61 31.28 -27.05
N ASP A 365 11.15 30.24 -26.35
CA ASP A 365 10.12 30.36 -25.33
C ASP A 365 10.77 30.57 -23.96
N VAL A 366 10.34 31.65 -23.31
CA VAL A 366 10.92 32.19 -22.10
C VAL A 366 9.83 32.40 -21.05
N LEU A 367 10.14 32.10 -19.79
CA LEU A 367 9.28 32.38 -18.64
C LEU A 367 9.79 33.60 -17.87
N VAL A 368 8.87 34.52 -17.61
CA VAL A 368 9.07 35.67 -16.72
C VAL A 368 7.91 35.66 -15.72
N GLY A 369 8.21 35.33 -14.46
CA GLY A 369 7.23 35.12 -13.42
C GLY A 369 6.36 33.91 -13.73
N GLN A 370 5.05 34.13 -13.82
CA GLN A 370 4.06 33.10 -14.16
C GLN A 370 3.61 33.17 -15.63
N GLN A 371 4.26 34.00 -16.46
CA GLN A 371 3.87 34.22 -17.85
C GLN A 371 4.91 33.64 -18.82
N THR A 372 4.41 33.09 -19.93
CA THR A 372 5.22 32.58 -21.03
C THR A 372 5.26 33.60 -22.17
N TRP A 373 6.47 33.88 -22.64
CA TRP A 373 6.76 34.82 -23.72
C TRP A 373 7.50 34.09 -24.82
N THR A 374 7.09 34.29 -26.07
CA THR A 374 7.77 33.73 -27.23
C THR A 374 8.53 34.84 -27.95
N LEU A 375 9.85 34.72 -27.97
CA LEU A 375 10.78 35.67 -28.59
C LEU A 375 11.27 35.12 -29.92
N THR A 376 11.64 35.99 -30.86
CA THR A 376 12.32 35.57 -32.08
C THR A 376 13.80 35.33 -31.82
N HIS A 377 14.39 34.33 -32.49
CA HIS A 377 15.81 33.96 -32.29
C HIS A 377 16.76 35.16 -32.49
N LYS A 378 16.54 35.94 -33.56
CA LYS A 378 17.33 37.14 -33.89
C LYS A 378 17.29 38.21 -32.78
N TRP A 379 16.15 38.37 -32.13
CA TRP A 379 16.01 39.34 -31.03
C TRP A 379 16.75 38.85 -29.79
N PHE A 380 16.63 37.56 -29.47
CA PHE A 380 17.33 36.96 -28.33
C PHE A 380 18.85 37.01 -28.48
N GLU A 381 19.40 36.77 -29.68
CA GLU A 381 20.83 36.89 -29.94
C GLU A 381 21.34 38.34 -29.83
N SER A 382 20.52 39.31 -30.20
CA SER A 382 20.90 40.73 -30.16
C SER A 382 20.89 41.33 -28.74
N TYR A 383 20.03 40.84 -27.84
CA TYR A 383 19.79 41.45 -26.52
C TYR A 383 20.01 40.52 -25.31
N GLY A 384 20.13 39.22 -25.54
CA GLY A 384 20.36 38.22 -24.49
C GLY A 384 21.84 38.03 -24.18
N ARG A 385 22.18 38.04 -22.89
CA ARG A 385 23.43 37.44 -22.39
C ARG A 385 23.10 36.16 -21.64
N VAL A 386 23.78 35.10 -22.01
CA VAL A 386 23.61 33.80 -21.38
C VAL A 386 24.33 33.80 -20.02
N ILE A 387 23.56 33.72 -18.93
CA ILE A 387 24.07 33.60 -17.55
C ILE A 387 23.47 32.33 -16.96
N ILE A 388 24.24 31.26 -16.94
CA ILE A 388 23.71 29.93 -16.73
C ILE A 388 23.54 29.68 -15.25
N PHE A 389 22.31 29.35 -14.88
CA PHE A 389 22.00 28.51 -13.73
C PHE A 389 21.21 27.31 -14.26
N CYS A 390 21.90 26.20 -14.52
CA CYS A 390 21.24 24.96 -14.94
C CYS A 390 20.95 24.12 -13.70
N CYS A 391 19.69 23.76 -13.47
CA CYS A 391 19.32 22.73 -12.51
C CYS A 391 19.00 21.44 -13.28
N GLY A 392 19.85 20.43 -13.18
CA GLY A 392 19.64 19.12 -13.83
C GLY A 392 19.51 18.00 -12.80
N LYS A 393 18.65 17.01 -13.06
CA LYS A 393 18.48 15.85 -12.16
C LYS A 393 19.72 14.96 -12.19
N CYS A 394 20.37 14.74 -11.04
CA CYS A 394 21.49 13.81 -10.93
C CYS A 394 21.02 12.38 -11.28
N ARG A 395 21.30 11.92 -12.50
CA ARG A 395 21.16 10.50 -12.85
C ARG A 395 22.17 9.72 -12.02
N ARG A 396 21.69 8.92 -11.07
CA ARG A 396 22.51 7.92 -10.37
C ARG A 396 23.06 6.90 -11.39
N LYS A 397 24.27 7.16 -11.88
CA LYS A 397 25.32 6.19 -12.22
C LYS A 397 26.64 6.92 -11.98
N GLY A 398 27.56 6.29 -11.26
CA GLY A 398 28.77 6.91 -10.75
C GLY A 398 29.58 7.57 -11.86
N GLU A 399 29.75 8.88 -11.75
CA GLU A 399 30.79 9.67 -12.40
C GLU A 399 30.88 10.97 -11.58
N TYR A 400 31.68 10.92 -10.51
CA TYR A 400 32.31 12.11 -9.98
C TYR A 400 33.48 12.41 -10.91
N HIS A 401 33.31 13.36 -11.81
CA HIS A 401 34.46 14.06 -12.38
C HIS A 401 34.48 15.47 -11.80
N TYR A 402 35.42 15.66 -10.88
CA TYR A 402 35.99 16.96 -10.59
C TYR A 402 36.59 17.55 -11.88
N ALA A 403 36.24 18.79 -12.17
CA ALA A 403 37.07 19.76 -12.86
C ALA A 403 36.75 21.13 -12.27
#